data_AF-A0A919J3I6-F1
#
_entry.id   AF-A0A919J3I6-F1
#
_cell.length_a   1.000
_cell.length_b   1.000
_cell.length_c   1.000
_cell.angle_alpha   90.00
_cell.angle_beta   90.00
_cell.angle_gamma   90.00
#
_symmetry.space_group_name_H-M   'P 1'
#
loop_
_entity.id
_entity.type
_entity.pdbx_description
1 polymer ?
#
loop_
_entity_poly.entity_id
_entity_poly.type
_entity_poly.pdbx_seq_one_letter_code
_entity_poly.pdbx_strand_id
1 'polypeptide(L)' 'MRGSPGALAYYEAPRQRGTSHQAALRQLSNRLVGILRGCPNPETTYDDATSWVHLQPNT' A
#
# COMPACT_ATOMS: atom_id res chain seq x y z
N MET A 1 8.88 -1.14 -14.10
CA MET A 1 8.63 -1.36 -12.66
C MET A 1 7.37 -2.19 -12.53
N ARG A 2 7.47 -3.43 -12.04
CA ARG A 2 6.29 -4.18 -11.59
C ARG A 2 5.90 -3.59 -10.23
N GLY A 3 4.82 -2.82 -10.20
CA GLY A 3 4.26 -2.30 -8.96
C GLY A 3 3.76 -3.45 -8.09
N SER A 4 3.86 -3.29 -6.77
CA SER A 4 3.35 -4.28 -5.83
C SER A 4 1.82 -4.47 -6.04
N PRO A 5 1.32 -5.71 -6.14
CA PRO A 5 -0.11 -5.96 -6.30
C PRO A 5 -0.95 -5.35 -5.16
N GLY A 6 -0.44 -5.36 -3.93
CA GLY A 6 -1.13 -4.75 -2.79
C GLY A 6 -1.22 -3.22 -2.89
N ALA A 7 -0.13 -2.57 -3.34
CA ALA A 7 -0.11 -1.12 -3.58
C ALA A 7 -1.09 -0.71 -4.69
N LEU A 8 -1.19 -1.51 -5.75
CA LEU A 8 -2.14 -1.27 -6.84
C LEU A 8 -3.59 -1.42 -6.36
N ALA A 9 -3.90 -2.49 -5.61
CA ALA A 9 -5.23 -2.69 -5.05
C ALA A 9 -5.65 -1.57 -4.10
N TYR A 10 -4.73 -1.09 -3.25
CA TYR A 10 -4.98 0.04 -2.35
C TYR A 10 -5.24 1.34 -3.09
N TYR A 11 -4.52 1.59 -4.19
CA TYR A 11 -4.71 2.76 -5.03
C TYR A 11 -6.03 2.70 -5.82
N GLU A 12 -6.41 1.53 -6.33
CA GLU A 12 -7.63 1.34 -7.11
C GLU A 12 -8.90 1.42 -6.25
N ALA A 13 -8.87 0.98 -4.99
CA ALA A 13 -10.03 1.02 -4.09
C ALA A 13 -10.71 2.41 -3.98
N PRO A 14 -9.99 3.52 -3.71
CA PRO A 14 -10.57 4.86 -3.72
C PRO A 14 -10.90 5.36 -5.14
N ARG A 15 -10.18 4.92 -6.19
CA ARG A 15 -10.49 5.27 -7.59
C ARG A 15 -11.83 4.74 -8.03
N GLN A 16 -12.15 3.49 -7.68
CA GLN A 16 -13.45 2.87 -7.93
C GLN A 16 -14.59 3.61 -7.21
N ARG A 17 -14.28 4.29 -6.10
CA ARG A 17 -15.24 5.12 -5.34
C ARG A 17 -15.37 6.55 -5.88
N GLY A 18 -14.72 6.88 -7.00
CA GLY A 18 -14.77 8.22 -7.61
C GLY A 18 -13.79 9.24 -7.00
N THR A 19 -12.82 8.79 -6.20
CA THR A 19 -11.80 9.68 -5.62
C THR A 19 -10.87 10.20 -6.72
N SER A 20 -10.44 11.47 -6.59
CA SER A 20 -9.50 12.07 -7.53
C SER A 20 -8.15 11.34 -7.52
N HIS A 21 -7.47 11.36 -8.68
CA HIS A 21 -6.17 10.71 -8.84
C HIS A 21 -5.16 11.14 -7.77
N GLN A 22 -5.08 12.44 -7.49
CA GLN A 22 -4.13 13.02 -6.54
C GLN A 22 -4.44 12.58 -5.10
N ALA A 23 -5.72 12.50 -4.74
CA ALA A 23 -6.12 12.03 -3.41
C ALA A 23 -5.81 10.54 -3.23
N ALA A 24 -6.02 9.72 -4.26
CA ALA A 24 -5.66 8.30 -4.24
C ALA A 24 -4.14 8.09 -4.12
N LEU A 25 -3.34 8.84 -4.89
CA LEU A 25 -1.88 8.81 -4.79
C LEU A 25 -1.39 9.23 -3.41
N ARG A 26 -1.97 10.28 -2.84
CA ARG A 26 -1.57 10.77 -1.51
C ARG A 26 -1.86 9.76 -0.41
N GLN A 27 -3.00 9.06 -0.49
CA GLN A 27 -3.29 7.94 0.42
C GLN A 27 -2.28 6.80 0.28
N LEU A 28 -1.96 6.39 -0.96
CA LEU A 28 -0.96 5.36 -1.21
C LEU A 28 0.41 5.76 -0.63
N SER A 29 0.89 6.96 -0.94
CA SER A 29 2.19 7.46 -0.49
C SER A 29 2.29 7.55 1.04
N ASN A 30 1.25 8.07 1.70
CA ASN A 30 1.22 8.14 3.16
C ASN A 30 1.30 6.74 3.80
N ARG A 31 0.61 5.75 3.21
CA ARG A 31 0.65 4.37 3.68
C ARG A 31 2.04 3.75 3.51
N LEU A 32 2.67 3.96 2.36
CA LEU A 32 4.04 3.48 2.09
C LEU A 32 5.06 4.06 3.07
N VAL A 33 4.98 5.35 3.37
CA VAL A 33 5.85 5.99 4.37
C VAL A 33 5.64 5.38 5.76
N GLY A 34 4.40 5.04 6.12
CA GLY A 34 4.09 4.36 7.37
C GLY A 34 4.70 2.96 7.45
N ILE A 35 4.62 2.18 6.37
CA ILE A 35 5.21 0.83 6.28
C ILE A 35 6.74 0.93 6.43
N LEU A 36 7.38 1.82 5.68
CA LEU A 36 8.84 2.01 5.72
C LEU A 36 9.33 2.50 7.09
N ARG A 37 8.56 3.35 7.77
CA ARG A 37 8.87 3.83 9.11
C ARG A 37 8.63 2.77 10.19
N GLY A 38 7.66 1.88 9.98
CA GLY A 38 7.32 0.81 10.90
C GLY A 38 8.31 -0.35 10.91
N CYS A 39 9.24 -0.41 9.94
CA CYS A 39 10.27 -1.44 9.90
C CYS A 39 11.30 -1.22 11.04
N PRO A 40 11.39 -2.16 12.00
CA PRO A 40 12.26 -2.01 13.18
C PRO A 40 13.75 -2.22 12.86
N ASN A 41 14.09 -2.79 11.69
CA ASN A 41 15.47 -3.00 11.26
C ASN A 41 15.67 -2.50 9.81
N PRO A 42 16.79 -1.82 9.52
CA PRO A 42 17.13 -1.36 8.16
C PRO A 42 17.44 -2.52 7.19
N GLU A 43 17.70 -3.73 7.70
CA GLU A 43 17.93 -4.93 6.89
C GLU A 43 16.63 -5.68 6.54
N THR A 44 15.49 -5.28 7.08
CA THR A 44 14.21 -5.91 6.72
C THR A 44 13.82 -5.44 5.32
N THR A 45 13.96 -6.34 4.35
CA THR A 45 13.51 -6.08 2.98
C THR A 45 11.99 -5.91 2.97
N TYR A 46 11.49 -4.93 2.21
CA TYR A 46 10.06 -4.72 2.02
C TYR A 46 9.41 -6.03 1.53
N ASP A 47 8.48 -6.56 2.32
CA ASP A 47 7.63 -7.69 1.95
C ASP A 47 6.20 -7.19 1.71
N ASP A 48 5.70 -7.47 0.51
CA ASP A 48 4.40 -7.02 0.07
C ASP A 48 3.25 -7.71 0.81
N ALA A 49 3.39 -9.00 1.11
CA ALA A 49 2.36 -9.78 1.78
C ALA A 49 2.11 -9.27 3.20
N THR A 50 3.19 -9.00 3.94
CA THR A 50 3.13 -8.43 5.30
C THR A 50 2.64 -6.99 5.29
N SER A 51 3.06 -6.18 4.31
CA SER A 51 2.72 -4.75 4.22
C SER A 51 1.24 -4.48 3.99
N TRP A 52 0.54 -5.40 3.30
CA TRP A 52 -0.86 -5.28 2.89
C TRP A 52 -1.78 -6.34 3.50
N VAL A 53 -1.45 -6.89 4.68
CA VAL A 53 -2.25 -7.93 5.35
C VAL A 53 -3.74 -7.55 5.50
N HIS A 54 -4.07 -6.27 5.68
CA HIS A 54 -5.45 -5.78 5.79
C HIS A 54 -6.24 -5.79 4.47
N LEU A 55 -5.56 -5.95 3.33
CA LEU A 55 -6.17 -6.13 2.01
C LEU A 55 -6.33 -7.60 1.65
N GLN A 56 -5.72 -8.52 2.42
CA GLN A 56 -5.94 -9.93 2.23
C GLN A 56 -7.35 -10.28 2.71
N PRO A 57 -8.19 -10.93 1.88
CA PRO A 57 -9.47 -11.43 2.34
C PRO A 57 -9.20 -12.47 3.44
N ASN A 58 -9.66 -12.18 4.66
CA ASN A 58 -9.67 -13.15 5.74
C ASN A 58 -10.46 -14.38 5.24
N THR A 59 -9.77 -15.51 5.08
CA THR A 59 -10.40 -16.78 4.67
C THR A 59 -11.11 -17.38 5.88
#